data_AF-A0A6P2DBD6-F1
#
_entry.id   AF-A0A6P2DBD6-F1
#
_cell.length_a   1.000
_cell.length_b   1.000
_cell.length_c   1.000
_cell.angle_alpha   90.00
_cell.angle_beta   90.00
_cell.angle_gamma   90.00
#
_symmetry.space_group_name_H-M   'P 1'
#
loop_
_entity.id
_entity.type
_entity.pdbx_description
1 polymer ?
#
loop_
_entity_poly.entity_id
_entity_poly.type
_entity_poly.pdbx_seq_one_letter_code
_entity_poly.pdbx_strand_id
1 'polypeptide(L)' 'MTDVKTGAQPVLVKEHTNTVMAANRSVDGARAVTAGGGNNEIIVWDTKDGAVVRKFQSASKSLWAVGWGKDGKSLA' A
#
# COMPACT_ATOMS: atom_id res chain seq x y z
N MET A 1 -8.11 -6.41 -4.24
CA MET A 1 -9.06 -5.38 -4.74
C MET A 1 -9.48 -5.79 -6.14
N THR A 2 -10.66 -6.37 -6.29
CA THR A 2 -11.19 -6.72 -7.63
C THR A 2 -11.62 -5.44 -8.33
N ASP A 3 -11.35 -5.33 -9.63
CA ASP A 3 -11.96 -4.28 -10.44
C ASP A 3 -13.47 -4.54 -10.53
N VAL A 4 -14.26 -3.72 -9.84
CA VAL A 4 -15.71 -3.90 -9.70
C VAL A 4 -16.45 -3.73 -11.04
N LYS A 5 -15.79 -3.23 -12.10
CA LYS A 5 -16.41 -3.02 -13.41
C LYS A 5 -16.16 -4.16 -14.40
N THR A 6 -15.05 -4.87 -14.29
CA THR A 6 -14.62 -5.84 -15.32
C THR A 6 -14.42 -7.26 -14.79
N GLY A 7 -14.37 -7.46 -13.47
CA GLY A 7 -14.08 -8.78 -12.89
C GLY A 7 -12.66 -9.28 -13.17
N ALA A 8 -11.78 -8.42 -13.68
CA ALA A 8 -10.37 -8.75 -13.87
C ALA A 8 -9.74 -9.09 -12.51
N GLN A 9 -9.06 -10.24 -12.45
CA GLN A 9 -8.38 -10.66 -11.23
C GLN A 9 -7.21 -9.71 -10.95
N PRO A 10 -7.15 -9.11 -9.76
CA PRO A 10 -6.02 -8.25 -9.41
C PRO A 10 -4.72 -9.04 -9.38
N VAL A 11 -3.64 -8.37 -9.78
CA VAL A 11 -2.29 -8.91 -9.65
C VAL A 11 -2.05 -9.31 -8.20
N LEU A 12 -1.71 -10.59 -7.99
CA LEU A 12 -1.45 -11.12 -6.66
C LEU A 12 -0.01 -10.76 -6.26
N VAL A 13 0.14 -9.73 -5.44
CA VAL A 13 1.48 -9.28 -5.01
C VAL A 13 1.80 -9.78 -3.60
N LYS A 14 2.82 -10.63 -3.48
CA LYS A 14 3.19 -11.36 -2.25
C LYS A 14 4.37 -10.74 -1.48
N GLU A 15 4.49 -9.42 -1.48
CA GLU A 15 5.65 -8.78 -0.84
C GLU A 15 5.47 -8.54 0.66
N HIS A 16 4.23 -8.45 1.15
CA HIS A 16 3.97 -8.41 2.59
C HIS A 16 4.19 -9.79 3.18
N THR A 17 5.06 -9.87 4.18
CA THR A 17 5.35 -11.12 4.90
C THR A 17 4.42 -11.34 6.10
N ASN A 18 3.47 -10.44 6.29
CA ASN A 18 2.59 -10.33 7.44
C ASN A 18 1.16 -9.92 7.05
N THR A 19 0.30 -9.74 8.06
CA THR A 19 -1.06 -9.23 7.85
C THR A 19 -1.03 -7.75 7.47
N VAL A 20 -1.58 -7.45 6.29
CA VAL A 20 -1.85 -6.07 5.87
C VAL A 20 -3.01 -5.51 6.71
N MET A 21 -2.75 -4.45 7.47
CA MET A 21 -3.72 -3.79 8.34
C MET A 21 -4.41 -2.60 7.66
N ALA A 22 -3.71 -1.93 6.74
CA ALA A 22 -4.23 -0.75 6.07
C ALA A 22 -3.78 -0.67 4.61
N ALA A 23 -4.63 -0.05 3.79
CA ALA A 23 -4.35 0.22 2.38
C ALA A 23 -4.99 1.57 1.99
N ASN A 24 -4.27 2.37 1.22
CA ASN A 24 -4.76 3.66 0.73
C ASN A 24 -4.20 3.99 -0.65
N ARG A 25 -4.83 4.92 -1.38
CA ARG A 25 -4.40 5.33 -2.72
C ARG A 25 -4.04 6.81 -2.73
N SER A 26 -3.02 7.19 -3.50
CA SER A 26 -2.69 8.60 -3.71
C SER A 26 -3.83 9.33 -4.40
N VAL A 27 -3.88 10.65 -4.24
CA VAL A 27 -4.94 11.50 -4.82
C VAL A 27 -4.97 11.40 -6.34
N ASP A 28 -3.81 11.35 -6.99
CA ASP A 28 -3.67 11.17 -8.44
C ASP A 28 -3.97 9.73 -8.91
N GLY A 29 -4.15 8.79 -7.98
CA GLY A 29 -4.40 7.38 -8.26
C GLY A 29 -3.19 6.60 -8.80
N ALA A 30 -2.03 7.22 -9.00
CA ALA A 30 -0.85 6.60 -9.59
C ALA A 30 -0.09 5.68 -8.60
N ARG A 31 -0.31 5.88 -7.30
CA ARG A 31 0.33 5.11 -6.24
C ARG A 31 -0.70 4.52 -5.29
N ALA A 32 -0.42 3.31 -4.82
CA ALA A 32 -1.08 2.75 -3.65
C ALA A 32 -0.06 2.59 -2.53
N VAL A 33 -0.53 2.60 -1.29
CA VAL A 33 0.27 2.30 -0.11
C VAL A 33 -0.44 1.23 0.70
N THR A 34 0.32 0.28 1.22
CA THR A 34 -0.18 -0.72 2.15
C THR A 34 0.74 -0.81 3.35
N ALA A 35 0.16 -0.99 4.53
CA ALA A 35 0.89 -1.11 5.79
C ALA A 35 0.50 -2.42 6.49
N GLY A 36 1.50 -3.17 6.96
CA GLY A 36 1.36 -4.49 7.56
C GLY A 36 1.84 -4.53 9.01
N GLY A 37 1.05 -5.15 9.88
CA GLY A 37 1.29 -5.24 11.32
C GLY A 37 2.24 -6.38 11.72
N GLY A 38 2.94 -6.24 12.85
CA GLY A 38 3.92 -7.20 13.37
C GLY A 38 5.34 -6.92 12.89
N ASN A 39 5.53 -6.76 11.57
CA ASN A 39 6.82 -6.39 10.96
C ASN A 39 6.92 -4.91 10.62
N ASN A 40 5.82 -4.16 10.75
CA ASN A 40 5.76 -2.71 10.54
C ASN A 40 6.22 -2.28 9.15
N GLU A 41 5.91 -3.10 8.15
CA GLU A 41 6.25 -2.88 6.75
C GLU A 41 5.25 -1.91 6.12
N ILE A 42 5.75 -0.90 5.42
CA ILE A 42 4.95 0.00 4.57
C ILE A 42 5.47 -0.15 3.15
N ILE A 43 4.60 -0.48 2.20
CA ILE A 43 4.97 -0.67 0.80
C ILE A 43 4.18 0.30 -0.06
N VAL A 44 4.88 1.00 -0.95
CA VAL A 44 4.29 1.85 -1.98
C VAL A 44 4.37 1.14 -3.32
N TRP A 45 3.25 1.15 -4.03
CA TRP A 45 3.02 0.42 -5.27
C TRP A 45 2.75 1.39 -6.41
N ASP A 46 3.15 1.01 -7.62
CA ASP A 46 2.62 1.58 -8.85
C ASP A 46 1.28 0.90 -9.16
N THR A 47 0.24 1.69 -9.41
CA THR A 47 -1.10 1.14 -9.65
C THR A 47 -1.28 0.63 -11.07
N LYS A 48 -0.39 0.97 -12.02
CA LYS A 48 -0.49 0.52 -13.41
C LYS A 48 -0.09 -0.94 -13.57
N ASP A 49 1.01 -1.34 -12.95
CA ASP A 49 1.60 -2.67 -13.12
C ASP A 49 1.72 -3.46 -11.80
N GLY A 50 1.41 -2.84 -10.66
CA GLY A 50 1.54 -3.46 -9.34
C GLY A 50 2.97 -3.55 -8.84
N ALA A 51 3.93 -2.87 -9.48
CA ALA A 51 5.33 -2.90 -9.08
C ALA A 51 5.56 -2.22 -7.73
N VAL A 52 6.51 -2.75 -6.95
CA VAL A 52 6.97 -2.09 -5.73
C VAL A 52 7.83 -0.89 -6.10
N VAL A 53 7.39 0.29 -5.66
CA VAL A 53 8.11 1.56 -5.86
C VAL A 53 9.07 1.78 -4.71
N ARG A 54 8.60 1.54 -3.48
CA ARG A 54 9.39 1.66 -2.25
C ARG A 54 8.86 0.75 -1.16
N LYS A 55 9.78 0.34 -0.28
CA LYS A 55 9.49 -0.32 1.00
C LYS A 55 10.09 0.51 2.12
N PHE A 56 9.35 0.63 3.21
CA PHE A 56 9.78 1.28 4.43
C PHE A 56 9.52 0.36 5.61
N GLN A 57 10.36 0.47 6.62
CA GLN A 57 10.10 -0.09 7.94
C GLN A 57 9.73 1.06 8.87
N SER A 58 8.53 1.01 9.42
CA SER A 58 8.16 1.96 10.47
C SER A 58 8.84 1.60 11.78
N ALA A 59 9.30 2.62 12.50
CA ALA A 59 9.80 2.47 13.87
C ALA A 59 8.67 2.22 14.89
N SER A 60 7.40 2.42 14.49
CA SER A 60 6.26 2.12 15.35
C SER A 60 6.15 0.62 15.58
N LYS A 61 5.85 0.19 16.80
CA LYS A 61 5.70 -1.24 17.15
C LYS A 61 4.46 -1.89 16.52
N SER A 62 3.51 -1.09 16.05
CA SER A 62 2.34 -1.55 15.33
C SER A 62 1.80 -0.47 14.40
N LEU A 63 1.37 -0.91 13.21
CA LEU A 63 0.77 -0.08 12.19
C LEU A 63 -0.69 -0.50 12.01
N TRP A 64 -1.60 0.41 12.33
CA TRP A 64 -3.05 0.20 12.16
C TRP A 64 -3.63 1.00 10.99
N ALA A 65 -2.96 2.07 10.58
CA ALA A 65 -3.42 2.97 9.54
C ALA A 65 -2.23 3.48 8.73
N VAL A 66 -2.50 3.86 7.49
CA VAL A 66 -1.58 4.62 6.65
C VAL A 66 -2.39 5.55 5.74
N GLY A 67 -1.90 6.79 5.58
CA GLY A 67 -2.52 7.82 4.76
C GLY A 67 -1.50 8.54 3.90
N TRP A 68 -1.98 9.06 2.77
CA TRP A 68 -1.21 9.99 1.95
C TRP A 68 -1.40 11.42 2.46
N GLY A 69 -0.29 12.17 2.55
CA GLY A 69 -0.34 13.61 2.67
C GLY A 69 -1.02 14.25 1.47
N LYS A 70 -1.60 15.44 1.66
CA LYS A 70 -2.23 16.21 0.56
C LYS A 70 -1.24 16.59 -0.56
N ASP A 71 0.05 16.60 -0.25
CA ASP A 71 1.14 16.82 -1.19
C ASP A 71 1.40 15.64 -2.14
N GLY A 72 0.81 14.47 -1.87
CA GLY A 72 1.01 13.23 -2.63
C GLY A 72 2.42 12.64 -2.50
N LYS A 73 3.26 13.20 -1.62
CA LYS A 73 4.68 12.84 -1.45
C LYS A 73 5.00 12.35 -0.05
N SER A 74 4.16 12.71 0.91
CA SER A 74 4.31 12.33 2.32
C SER A 74 3.35 11.20 2.70
N LEU A 75 3.75 10.38 3.69
CA LEU A 75 2.94 9.33 4.30
C LEU A 75 2.77 9.62 5.80
N ALA A 76 1.61 9.28 6.35
CA ALA A 76 1.27 9.40 7.77
C ALA A 76 0.64 8.10 8.30
#